data_AF-A0A7X0CBT0-F1
#
_entry.id   AF-A0A7X0CBT0-F1
#
_cell.length_a   1.000
_cell.length_b   1.000
_cell.length_c   1.000
_cell.angle_alpha   90.00
_cell.angle_beta   90.00
_cell.angle_gamma   90.00
#
_symmetry.space_group_name_H-M   'P 1'
#
loop_
_entity.id
_entity.type
_entity.pdbx_description
1 polymer ?
#
loop_
_entity_poly.entity_id
_entity_poly.type
_entity_poly.pdbx_seq_one_letter_code
_entity_poly.pdbx_strand_id
1 'polypeptide(L)' 'MAGRYVITKDERGDFRFALVAASGQTVAVSEPYRTKPACVNGIESVRRIAPDATIDDRTTPGPPSPPD' A
#
# COMPACT_ATOMS: atom_id res chain seq x y z
N MET A 1 -15.42 -12.11 4.67
CA MET A 1 -15.56 -11.00 3.70
C MET A 1 -14.18 -10.67 3.16
N ALA A 2 -14.02 -10.57 1.85
CA ALA A 2 -12.74 -10.23 1.23
C ALA A 2 -12.49 -8.71 1.32
N GLY A 3 -11.23 -8.31 1.53
CA GLY A 3 -10.82 -6.91 1.39
C GLY A 3 -10.98 -6.43 -0.06
N ARG A 4 -11.01 -5.11 -0.26
CA ARG A 4 -11.15 -4.49 -1.59
C ARG A 4 -10.06 -3.47 -1.86
N TYR A 5 -9.68 -3.33 -3.12
CA TYR A 5 -8.79 -2.25 -3.57
C TYR A 5 -9.62 -1.05 -4.02
N VAL A 6 -9.30 0.13 -3.49
CA VAL A 6 -9.94 1.40 -3.84
C VAL A 6 -8.92 2.25 -4.59
N ILE A 7 -9.23 2.62 -5.83
CA ILE A 7 -8.38 3.51 -6.63
C ILE A 7 -8.90 4.94 -6.49
N THR A 8 -8.04 5.84 -6.04
CA THR A 8 -8.33 7.27 -5.89
C THR A 8 -7.44 8.06 -6.83
N LYS A 9 -7.99 9.13 -7.43
CA LYS A 9 -7.23 10.08 -8.23
C LYS A 9 -7.06 11.38 -7.44
N ASP A 10 -5.84 11.84 -7.34
CA ASP A 10 -5.46 13.11 -6.70
C ASP A 10 -5.75 14.29 -7.63
N GLU A 11 -5.85 15.50 -7.07
CA GLU A 11 -6.07 16.76 -7.81
C GLU A 11 -4.92 17.02 -8.80
N ARG A 12 -3.73 16.50 -8.49
CA ARG A 12 -2.54 16.54 -9.36
C ARG A 12 -2.61 15.60 -10.57
N GLY A 13 -3.61 14.73 -10.63
CA GLY A 13 -3.77 13.75 -11.70
C GLY A 13 -3.17 12.38 -11.42
N ASP A 14 -2.48 12.22 -10.28
CA ASP A 14 -1.89 10.96 -9.86
C ASP A 14 -2.94 9.97 -9.34
N PHE A 15 -2.72 8.68 -9.56
CA PHE A 15 -3.57 7.57 -9.13
C PHE A 15 -2.92 6.84 -7.97
N ARG A 16 -3.66 6.59 -6.90
CA ARG A 16 -3.22 5.77 -5.77
C ARG A 16 -4.21 4.65 -5.56
N PHE A 17 -3.76 3.50 -5.11
CA PHE A 17 -4.64 2.44 -4.64
C PHE A 17 -4.46 2.22 -3.14
N ALA A 18 -5.57 1.95 -2.46
CA ALA A 18 -5.61 1.61 -1.06
C ALA A 18 -6.24 0.22 -0.89
N LEU A 19 -5.63 -0.64 -0.08
CA LEU A 19 -6.22 -1.90 0.32
C LEU A 19 -7.05 -1.65 1.59
N VAL A 20 -8.35 -1.88 1.49
CA VAL A 20 -9.30 -1.74 2.59
C VAL A 20 -9.70 -3.13 3.05
N ALA A 21 -9.46 -3.42 4.33
CA ALA A 21 -9.87 -4.66 4.96
C ALA A 21 -11.40 -4.74 5.06
N ALA A 22 -11.91 -5.94 5.37
CA ALA A 22 -13.35 -6.14 5.60
C ALA A 22 -13.91 -5.28 6.75
N SER A 23 -13.04 -4.85 7.68
CA SER A 23 -13.38 -3.93 8.77
C SER A 23 -13.59 -2.47 8.31
N GLY A 24 -13.30 -2.14 7.05
CA GLY A 24 -13.31 -0.77 6.53
C GLY A 24 -12.03 0.02 6.80
N GLN A 25 -11.04 -0.59 7.46
CA GLN A 25 -9.75 0.05 7.72
C GLN A 25 -8.81 -0.10 6.52
N THR A 26 -8.14 0.99 6.17
CA THR A 26 -7.07 0.98 5.17
C THR A 26 -5.83 0.34 5.78
N VAL A 27 -5.40 -0.79 5.21
CA VAL A 27 -4.23 -1.54 5.69
C VAL A 27 -2.96 -1.25 4.89
N ALA A 28 -3.10 -0.82 3.65
CA ALA A 28 -1.98 -0.44 2.80
C ALA A 28 -2.39 0.65 1.82
N VAL A 29 -1.46 1.55 1.50
CA VAL A 29 -1.63 2.61 0.50
C VAL A 29 -0.44 2.56 -0.43
N SER A 30 -0.71 2.63 -1.73
CA SER A 30 0.33 2.67 -2.75
C SER A 30 0.93 4.06 -2.89
N GLU A 31 2.10 4.10 -3.51
CA GLU A 31 2.67 5.33 -4.04
C GLU A 31 1.78 5.92 -5.16
N PRO A 32 1.91 7.24 -5.44
CA PRO A 32 1.23 7.87 -6.56
C PRO A 32 1.77 7.36 -7.91
N TYR A 33 0.88 6.80 -8.71
CA TYR A 33 1.11 6.41 -10.09
C TYR A 33 0.66 7.51 -11.04
N ARG A 34 1.45 7.80 -12.07
CA ARG A 34 1.09 8.80 -13.08
C ARG A 34 -0.11 8.39 -13.95
N THR A 35 -0.39 7.10 -14.10
CA THR A 35 -1.42 6.60 -15.00
C THR A 35 -2.26 5.50 -14.35
N LYS A 36 -3.55 5.46 -14.71
CA LYS A 36 -4.48 4.41 -14.28
C LYS A 36 -4.00 2.98 -14.62
N PRO A 37 -3.50 2.66 -15.83
CA PRO A 37 -2.99 1.31 -16.12
C PRO A 37 -1.79 0.92 -15.26
N ALA A 38 -0.88 1.85 -14.94
CA ALA A 38 0.22 1.57 -14.03
C ALA A 38 -0.28 1.21 -12.62
N CYS A 39 -1.28 1.94 -12.12
CA CYS A 39 -1.93 1.66 -10.85
C CYS A 39 -2.59 0.26 -10.84
N VAL A 40 -3.32 -0.11 -11.90
CA VAL A 40 -3.95 -1.43 -12.04
C VAL A 40 -2.92 -2.55 -12.09
N ASN A 41 -1.83 -2.38 -12.84
CA ASN A 41 -0.73 -3.35 -12.88
C ASN A 41 -0.07 -3.53 -11.50
N GLY A 42 0.03 -2.45 -10.72
CA GLY A 42 0.49 -2.48 -9.33
C GLY A 42 -0.43 -3.35 -8.45
N ILE A 43 -1.75 -3.16 -8.56
CA ILE A 43 -2.73 -3.96 -7.82
C ILE A 43 -2.63 -5.45 -8.19
N GLU A 44 -2.54 -5.78 -9.48
CA GLU A 44 -2.40 -7.17 -9.93
C GLU A 44 -1.11 -7.82 -9.42
N SER A 45 -0.01 -7.06 -9.42
CA SER A 45 1.28 -7.52 -8.87
C SER A 45 1.18 -7.78 -7.38
N VAL A 46 0.61 -6.86 -6.61
CA VAL A 46 0.39 -7.03 -5.16
C VAL A 46 -0.55 -8.21 -4.90
N ARG A 47 -1.66 -8.32 -5.62
CA ARG A 47 -2.63 -9.41 -5.46
C ARG A 47 -2.00 -10.78 -5.70
N ARG A 48 -1.09 -10.89 -6.67
CA ARG A 48 -0.40 -12.13 -7.01
C ARG A 48 0.75 -12.46 -6.06
N ILE A 49 1.53 -11.46 -5.66
CA ILE A 49 2.80 -11.68 -4.94
C ILE A 49 2.60 -11.60 -3.41
N ALA A 50 1.73 -10.71 -2.92
CA ALA A 50 1.48 -10.54 -1.48
C ALA A 50 1.11 -11.80 -0.70
N PRO A 51 0.31 -12.77 -1.21
CA PRO A 51 -0.01 -13.98 -0.45
C PRO A 51 1.21 -14.89 -0.22
N ASP A 52 2.20 -14.86 -1.12
CA ASP A 52 3.40 -15.70 -1.07
C ASP A 52 4.66 -14.93 -0.61
N ALA A 53 4.54 -13.61 -0.41
CA ALA A 53 5.66 -12.75 -0.06
C ALA A 53 6.19 -13.07 1.35
N THR A 54 7.51 -13.24 1.45
CA THR A 54 8.18 -13.39 2.74
C THR A 54 8.24 -12.04 3.46
N ILE A 55 7.95 -12.05 4.75
CA ILE A 55 8.06 -10.85 5.60
C ILE A 55 9.55 -10.66 5.94
N ASP A 56 10.15 -9.59 5.42
CA ASP A 56 11.52 -9.17 5.73
C ASP A 56 11.48 -7.85 6.53
N ASP A 57 11.63 -7.96 7.85
CA ASP A 57 11.65 -6.81 8.74
C ASP A 57 13.07 -6.22 8.81
N ARG A 58 13.23 -5.03 8.22
CA ARG A 58 14.49 -4.25 8.24
C ARG A 58 14.41 -3.02 9.13
N THR A 59 13.47 -2.99 10.06
CA THR A 59 13.42 -1.92 11.06
C THR A 59 14.69 -2.02 11.92
N THR A 60 15.57 -1.03 11.80
CA THR A 60 16.63 -0.87 12.77
C THR A 60 16.05 -0.14 13.97
N PRO A 61 16.33 -0.58 15.21
CA PRO A 61 16.00 0.24 16.36
C PRO A 61 16.72 1.58 16.18
N GLY A 62 15.94 2.66 16.08
CA GLY A 62 16.50 4.02 16.06
C GLY A 62 17.38 4.23 17.29
N PRO A 63 18.39 5.12 17.22
CA PRO A 63 19.20 5.43 18.39
C PRO A 63 18.28 5.79 19.56
N PRO A 64 18.56 5.31 20.79
CA PRO A 64 17.75 5.66 21.94
C PRO A 64 17.65 7.19 22.00
N SER A 65 16.43 7.71 22.08
CA SER A 65 16.21 9.13 22.30
C SER A 65 17.01 9.55 23.55
N PRO A 66 17.73 10.69 23.50
CA PRO A 66 18.52 11.12 24.65
C PRO A 66 17.61 11.27 25.87
N PRO A 67 18.08 10.88 27.08
CA PRO A 67 17.36 11.18 28.30
C PRO A 67 17.28 12.70 28.47
N ASP A 68 16.10 13.19 28.86
CA ASP A 68 15.82 14.59 29.20
C ASP A 68 16.71 15.07 30.38
#